data_AF-A0A895A0E0-F1
#
_entry.id   AF-A0A895A0E0-F1
#
_cell.length_a   1.000
_cell.length_b   1.000
_cell.length_c   1.000
_cell.angle_alpha   90.00
_cell.angle_beta   90.00
_cell.angle_gamma   90.00
#
_symmetry.space_group_name_H-M   'P 1'
#
loop_
_entity.id
_entity.type
_entity.pdbx_description
1 polymer ?
#
loop_
_entity_poly.entity_id
_entity_poly.type
_entity_poly.pdbx_seq_one_letter_code
_entity_poly.pdbx_strand_id
1 'polypeptide(L)'
;MDFLDIQMDDRLSCREKLDKVQELTREIGGPPPSSLYYISDILEECVQQEHEKALETVYLIARENLLLPSTDLRHGLKAVGQTDIKRVNQFIEDKISEDDIKKSHYLSQLVTHLYAGQTSELANQLEIWYDRHTYFFVRAVENTLKYIHNADDESTEEIQSIKSELNNIARQEGLDPSDNFPGNSELTRTYNLLEDLNRAPEDIDYEKVRDNITSYPNLEGFFKQKPSWLSRLKDHNRHPLAVHLSHQYSSGEAKKILEREDTSQQEQGEARISLKTTRLLSYYDHCFEVIQTGTDPDSDPTSDLRGRLLNRESFKNGIAELEIIHALRREFGTENVEIEPDIPNTEKQLDAKIHSSDTTIWVEIKYPDPSESAAIGDRYSLDMDPESSPIRNYVTKKLENQISPAKQETGDLTMFVVKNEPSVVDNTAVKSYVTGPEMAVIPKDEEDPGPVLVQGESGLGLDEETDDLDFLVNYSTVGNVSELPYINSQIAVLNELDQDLMQKLASALSAEKIYKRTSATS
;
A
#
# COMPACT_ATOMS: atom_id res chain seq x y z
N MET A 1 10.57 36.64 7.30
CA MET A 1 11.78 35.85 7.04
C MET A 1 11.29 34.46 6.75
N ASP A 2 11.39 34.05 5.50
CA ASP A 2 11.00 32.71 5.05
C ASP A 2 12.25 31.82 4.83
N PHE A 3 12.07 30.59 4.32
CA PHE A 3 13.17 29.65 4.11
C PHE A 3 14.16 30.11 3.03
N LEU A 4 13.70 30.83 2.01
CA LEU A 4 14.55 31.42 0.97
C LEU A 4 15.41 32.54 1.57
N ASP A 5 14.81 33.42 2.38
CA ASP A 5 15.53 34.47 3.09
C ASP A 5 16.66 33.89 3.98
N ILE A 6 16.42 32.74 4.62
CA ILE A 6 17.42 32.07 5.47
C ILE A 6 18.56 31.50 4.61
N GLN A 7 18.23 30.87 3.48
CA GLN A 7 19.22 30.30 2.57
C GLN A 7 20.16 31.38 2.02
N MET A 8 19.60 32.48 1.54
CA MET A 8 20.34 33.55 0.85
C MET A 8 21.09 34.52 1.78
N ASP A 9 20.88 34.48 3.10
CA ASP A 9 21.55 35.40 4.03
C ASP A 9 22.95 34.90 4.41
N ASP A 10 23.94 35.32 3.62
CA ASP A 10 25.38 35.04 3.83
C ASP A 10 25.94 35.58 5.16
N ARG A 11 25.19 36.40 5.90
CA ARG A 11 25.62 36.89 7.23
C ARG A 11 25.33 35.89 8.34
N LEU A 12 24.45 34.92 8.11
CA LEU A 12 24.13 33.88 9.08
C LEU A 12 25.19 32.79 9.05
N SER A 13 25.69 32.43 10.23
CA SER A 13 26.46 31.19 10.39
C SER A 13 25.56 29.97 10.14
N CYS A 14 26.17 28.83 9.85
CA CYS A 14 25.43 27.59 9.62
C CYS A 14 24.52 27.19 10.80
N ARG A 15 25.00 27.41 12.02
CA ARG A 15 24.21 27.19 13.22
C ARG A 15 22.98 28.09 13.26
N GLU A 16 23.13 29.37 12.92
CA GLU A 16 22.03 30.33 12.88
C GLU A 16 21.04 30.04 11.76
N LYS A 17 21.52 29.62 10.57
CA LYS A 17 20.63 29.16 9.48
C LYS A 17 19.76 28.00 9.95
N LEU A 18 20.37 26.95 10.52
CA LEU A 18 19.65 25.78 11.03
C LEU A 18 18.71 26.13 12.20
N ASP A 19 19.13 26.99 13.13
CA ASP A 19 18.26 27.47 14.22
C ASP A 19 16.99 28.14 13.69
N LYS A 20 17.13 29.01 12.68
CA LYS A 20 16.00 29.70 12.06
C LYS A 20 15.09 28.76 11.29
N VAL A 21 15.65 27.77 10.57
CA VAL A 21 14.84 26.73 9.91
C VAL A 21 14.01 25.97 10.95
N GLN A 22 14.61 25.57 12.07
CA GLN A 22 13.92 24.87 13.14
C GLN A 22 12.84 25.73 13.83
N GLU A 23 13.15 27.00 14.10
CA GLU A 23 12.20 27.95 14.69
C GLU A 23 10.99 28.13 13.77
N LEU A 24 11.22 28.47 12.50
CA LEU A 24 10.16 28.68 11.52
C LEU A 24 9.31 27.42 11.31
N THR A 25 9.94 26.24 11.25
CA THR A 25 9.24 24.95 11.15
C THR A 25 8.26 24.73 12.31
N ARG A 26 8.67 25.05 13.54
CA ARG A 26 7.81 24.94 14.74
C ARG A 26 6.69 25.98 14.74
N GLU A 27 6.96 27.19 14.26
CA GLU A 27 5.98 28.28 14.24
C GLU A 27 4.82 28.00 13.28
N ILE A 28 5.11 27.45 12.10
CA ILE A 28 4.11 27.25 11.05
C ILE A 28 3.53 25.82 11.00
N GLY A 29 4.06 24.90 11.82
CA GLY A 29 3.60 23.51 11.88
C GLY A 29 4.07 22.66 10.70
N GLY A 30 5.30 22.89 10.20
CA GLY A 30 5.91 22.16 9.10
C GLY A 30 6.20 23.03 7.85
N PRO A 31 7.37 22.90 7.20
CA PRO A 31 7.68 23.68 6.00
C PRO A 31 6.73 23.34 4.84
N PRO A 32 6.22 24.35 4.08
CA PRO A 32 5.47 24.11 2.86
C PRO A 32 6.30 23.28 1.85
N PRO A 33 5.67 22.41 1.03
CA PRO A 33 6.38 21.57 0.07
C PRO A 33 7.37 22.35 -0.82
N SER A 34 6.95 23.49 -1.37
CA SER A 34 7.79 24.34 -2.23
C SER A 34 9.03 24.94 -1.55
N SER A 35 9.10 24.91 -0.22
CA SER A 35 10.23 25.46 0.54
C SER A 35 11.31 24.42 0.87
N LEU A 36 11.02 23.13 0.67
CA LEU A 36 11.90 22.03 1.03
C LEU A 36 13.22 22.05 0.24
N TYR A 37 13.18 22.50 -1.02
CA TYR A 37 14.38 22.70 -1.83
C TYR A 37 15.38 23.66 -1.15
N TYR A 38 14.93 24.79 -0.63
CA TYR A 38 15.81 25.75 0.07
C TYR A 38 16.39 25.18 1.36
N ILE A 39 15.58 24.38 2.08
CA ILE A 39 16.04 23.70 3.28
C ILE A 39 17.09 22.64 2.93
N SER A 40 16.91 21.92 1.82
CA SER A 40 17.89 20.96 1.30
C SER A 40 19.24 21.64 1.02
N ASP A 41 19.24 22.79 0.36
CA ASP A 41 20.46 23.56 0.08
C ASP A 41 21.14 24.01 1.38
N ILE A 42 20.38 24.51 2.37
CA ILE A 42 20.93 24.88 3.68
C ILE A 42 21.58 23.68 4.36
N LEU A 43 20.94 22.50 4.33
CA LEU A 43 21.49 21.28 4.93
C LEU A 43 22.80 20.88 4.25
N GLU A 44 22.85 20.90 2.92
CA GLU A 44 24.05 20.57 2.13
C GLU A 44 25.20 21.54 2.40
N GLU A 45 24.92 22.85 2.48
CA GLU A 45 25.93 23.87 2.82
C GLU A 45 26.49 23.70 4.24
N CYS A 46 25.64 23.34 5.19
CA CYS A 46 25.95 23.46 6.61
C CYS A 46 26.33 22.18 7.32
N VAL A 47 26.05 21.02 6.73
CA VAL A 47 26.31 19.71 7.33
C VAL A 47 27.79 19.51 7.76
N GLN A 48 28.75 20.02 6.99
CA GLN A 48 30.17 19.88 7.30
C GLN A 48 30.58 20.58 8.61
N GLN A 49 29.87 21.66 8.97
CA GLN A 49 30.16 22.45 10.17
C GLN A 49 29.27 22.06 11.35
N GLU A 50 28.01 21.69 11.08
CA GLU A 50 26.97 21.52 12.09
C GLU A 50 26.18 20.20 11.86
N HIS A 51 26.88 19.07 11.72
CA HIS A 51 26.28 17.77 11.37
C HIS A 51 25.15 17.32 12.31
N GLU A 52 25.39 17.37 13.63
CA GLU A 52 24.39 16.99 14.63
C GLU A 52 23.15 17.87 14.57
N LYS A 53 23.34 19.17 14.33
CA LYS A 53 22.22 20.11 14.21
C LYS A 53 21.46 19.96 12.91
N ALA A 54 22.15 19.60 11.83
CA ALA A 54 21.51 19.22 10.58
C ALA A 54 20.60 18.01 10.82
N LEU A 55 21.10 16.94 11.49
CA LEU A 55 20.31 15.77 11.86
C LEU A 55 19.07 16.12 12.70
N GLU A 56 19.23 16.93 13.75
CA GLU A 56 18.11 17.41 14.57
C GLU A 56 17.08 18.18 13.74
N THR A 57 17.54 18.97 12.78
CA THR A 57 16.68 19.76 11.88
C THR A 57 15.86 18.85 10.98
N VAL A 58 16.49 17.86 10.34
CA VAL A 58 15.73 16.97 9.44
C VAL A 58 14.78 16.06 10.21
N TYR A 59 15.17 15.63 11.42
CA TYR A 59 14.28 14.89 12.31
C TYR A 59 13.08 15.72 12.78
N LEU A 60 13.28 17.01 13.08
CA LEU A 60 12.19 17.93 13.40
C LEU A 60 11.23 18.08 12.21
N ILE A 61 11.76 18.30 11.01
CA ILE A 61 10.92 18.44 9.80
C ILE A 61 10.10 17.18 9.57
N ALA A 62 10.71 16.00 9.69
CA ALA A 62 10.00 14.71 9.57
C ALA A 62 8.85 14.55 10.57
N ARG A 63 9.01 15.12 11.77
CA ARG A 63 8.00 15.03 12.83
C ARG A 63 6.83 15.99 12.63
N GLU A 64 7.12 17.21 12.15
CA GLU A 64 6.10 18.24 11.95
C GLU A 64 5.38 18.08 10.59
N ASN A 65 6.05 17.58 9.55
CA ASN A 65 5.43 17.24 8.27
C ASN A 65 5.06 15.75 8.22
N LEU A 66 3.75 15.47 8.28
CA LEU A 66 3.19 14.11 8.23
C LEU A 66 3.50 13.36 6.91
N LEU A 67 3.84 14.10 5.86
CA LEU A 67 4.28 13.60 4.56
C LEU A 67 5.60 14.32 4.27
N LEU A 68 6.71 13.59 4.22
CA LEU A 68 7.94 14.13 3.64
C LEU A 68 7.88 13.91 2.13
N PRO A 69 7.75 14.96 1.30
CA PRO A 69 8.09 14.89 -0.12
C PRO A 69 9.60 14.63 -0.18
N SER A 70 9.94 13.36 -0.17
CA SER A 70 11.30 12.90 0.06
C SER A 70 12.24 13.20 -1.13
N THR A 71 11.66 13.66 -2.25
CA THR A 71 12.35 14.17 -3.44
C THR A 71 13.04 15.51 -3.18
N ASP A 72 12.40 16.44 -2.46
CA ASP A 72 12.87 17.84 -2.39
C ASP A 72 13.91 18.06 -1.30
N LEU A 73 13.95 17.20 -0.26
CA LEU A 73 15.01 17.16 0.75
C LEU A 73 16.14 16.18 0.41
N ARG A 74 16.05 15.47 -0.72
CA ARG A 74 16.91 14.33 -1.05
C ARG A 74 18.39 14.68 -0.98
N HIS A 75 18.80 15.82 -1.54
CA HIS A 75 20.21 16.19 -1.61
C HIS A 75 20.77 16.55 -0.22
N GLY A 76 20.05 17.34 0.56
CA GLY A 76 20.41 17.69 1.93
C GLY A 76 20.47 16.45 2.83
N LEU A 77 19.49 15.55 2.76
CA LEU A 77 19.48 14.29 3.50
C LEU A 77 20.67 13.39 3.12
N LYS A 78 20.96 13.26 1.82
CA LYS A 78 22.12 12.52 1.34
C LYS A 78 23.42 13.14 1.84
N ALA A 79 23.55 14.47 1.82
CA ALA A 79 24.73 15.16 2.32
C ALA A 79 24.94 14.93 3.84
N VAL A 80 23.86 14.94 4.62
CA VAL A 80 23.86 14.56 6.05
C VAL A 80 24.39 13.14 6.24
N GLY A 81 23.87 12.19 5.47
CA GLY A 81 24.32 10.81 5.43
C GLY A 81 25.80 10.62 5.10
N GLN A 82 26.25 11.27 4.03
CA GLN A 82 27.60 11.12 3.48
C GLN A 82 28.68 11.80 4.31
N THR A 83 28.31 12.81 5.11
CA THR A 83 29.28 13.55 5.93
C THR A 83 29.78 12.72 7.12
N ASP A 84 28.89 12.06 7.86
CA ASP A 84 29.26 11.18 8.97
C ASP A 84 28.17 10.13 9.25
N ILE A 85 28.23 9.00 8.53
CA ILE A 85 27.27 7.90 8.70
C ILE A 85 27.32 7.27 10.09
N LYS A 86 28.48 7.30 10.78
CA LYS A 86 28.57 6.75 12.15
C LYS A 86 27.78 7.60 13.12
N ARG A 87 27.81 8.92 12.96
CA ARG A 87 27.00 9.84 13.76
C ARG A 87 25.51 9.69 13.46
N VAL A 88 25.14 9.41 12.21
CA VAL A 88 23.76 9.04 11.83
C VAL A 88 23.31 7.78 12.56
N ASN A 89 24.11 6.70 12.56
CA ASN A 89 23.78 5.45 13.25
C ASN A 89 23.55 5.68 14.74
N GLN A 90 24.47 6.41 15.41
CA GLN A 90 24.34 6.77 16.82
C GLN A 90 23.05 7.56 17.08
N PHE A 91 22.76 8.56 16.24
CA PHE A 91 21.55 9.36 16.38
C PHE A 91 20.28 8.50 16.24
N ILE A 92 20.25 7.58 15.27
CA ILE A 92 19.12 6.68 15.08
C ILE A 92 18.95 5.77 16.29
N GLU A 93 20.03 5.12 16.74
CA GLU A 93 20.01 4.24 17.91
C GLU A 93 19.52 4.95 19.18
N ASP A 94 20.01 6.16 19.43
CA ASP A 94 19.60 6.97 20.59
C ASP A 94 18.09 7.29 20.53
N LYS A 95 17.56 7.60 19.34
CA LYS A 95 16.15 7.97 19.15
C LYS A 95 15.19 6.79 19.20
N ILE A 96 15.56 5.63 18.65
CA ILE A 96 14.70 4.43 18.72
C ILE A 96 14.72 3.80 20.11
N SER A 97 15.79 3.99 20.90
CA SER A 97 15.88 3.48 22.27
C SER A 97 14.90 4.15 23.24
N GLU A 98 14.26 5.26 22.85
CA GLU A 98 13.22 5.94 23.64
C GLU A 98 11.85 5.21 23.61
N ASP A 99 11.71 4.11 22.85
CA ASP A 99 10.52 3.24 22.70
C ASP A 99 9.21 4.00 22.35
N ASP A 100 9.35 5.15 21.67
CA ASP A 100 8.24 5.97 21.21
C ASP A 100 7.92 5.67 19.75
N ILE A 101 6.86 4.88 19.53
CA ILE A 101 6.42 4.44 18.20
C ILE A 101 6.23 5.62 17.23
N LYS A 102 5.74 6.78 17.69
CA LYS A 102 5.55 7.95 16.82
C LYS A 102 6.90 8.49 16.35
N LYS A 103 7.85 8.63 17.28
CA LYS A 103 9.22 9.08 16.97
C LYS A 103 9.93 8.13 16.01
N SER A 104 9.81 6.82 16.24
CA SER A 104 10.36 5.78 15.37
C SER A 104 9.75 5.82 13.97
N HIS A 105 8.43 6.09 13.86
CA HIS A 105 7.77 6.24 12.57
C HIS A 105 8.39 7.37 11.73
N TYR A 106 8.51 8.58 12.27
CA TYR A 106 9.07 9.72 11.53
C TYR A 106 10.54 9.50 11.14
N LEU A 107 11.32 8.92 12.05
CA LEU A 107 12.73 8.61 11.78
C LEU A 107 12.89 7.58 10.65
N SER A 108 12.00 6.58 10.59
CA SER A 108 12.07 5.53 9.56
C SER A 108 11.90 6.06 8.13
N GLN A 109 11.27 7.23 7.95
CA GLN A 109 11.10 7.88 6.65
C GLN A 109 12.40 8.52 6.14
N LEU A 110 13.34 8.82 7.03
CA LEU A 110 14.62 9.47 6.68
C LEU A 110 15.70 8.46 6.26
N VAL A 111 15.58 7.21 6.72
CA VAL A 111 16.63 6.18 6.60
C VAL A 111 17.08 6.03 5.14
N THR A 112 16.15 5.89 4.21
CA THR A 112 16.48 5.66 2.81
C THR A 112 17.42 6.73 2.23
N HIS A 113 17.20 8.00 2.56
CA HIS A 113 17.97 9.11 2.01
C HIS A 113 19.28 9.35 2.77
N LEU A 114 19.27 9.15 4.09
CA LEU A 114 20.48 9.21 4.92
C LEU A 114 21.50 8.13 4.52
N TYR A 115 21.04 6.99 4.00
CA TYR A 115 21.91 5.89 3.55
C TYR A 115 22.07 5.83 2.02
N ALA A 116 21.62 6.84 1.27
CA ALA A 116 21.70 6.84 -0.19
C ALA A 116 23.16 6.70 -0.68
N GLY A 117 23.43 5.65 -1.46
CA GLY A 117 24.77 5.29 -1.92
C GLY A 117 25.69 4.66 -0.86
N GLN A 118 25.14 4.26 0.31
CA GLN A 118 25.85 3.63 1.43
C GLN A 118 25.15 2.35 1.90
N THR A 119 24.60 1.56 0.98
CA THR A 119 23.68 0.45 1.30
C THR A 119 24.31 -0.68 2.11
N SER A 120 25.62 -0.90 2.02
CA SER A 120 26.31 -1.83 2.92
C SER A 120 26.23 -1.40 4.38
N GLU A 121 26.29 -0.09 4.64
CA GLU A 121 26.15 0.43 6.01
C GLU A 121 24.71 0.31 6.50
N LEU A 122 23.72 0.53 5.63
CA LEU A 122 22.31 0.26 5.95
C LEU A 122 22.10 -1.20 6.32
N ALA A 123 22.60 -2.13 5.50
CA ALA A 123 22.50 -3.56 5.75
C ALA A 123 23.08 -3.92 7.12
N ASN A 124 24.26 -3.41 7.47
CA ASN A 124 24.90 -3.67 8.77
C ASN A 124 24.07 -3.22 9.99
N GLN A 125 23.09 -2.33 9.82
CA GLN A 125 22.23 -1.86 10.91
C GLN A 125 20.94 -2.68 11.08
N LEU A 126 20.57 -3.48 10.07
CA LEU A 126 19.28 -4.16 10.04
C LEU A 126 19.09 -5.16 11.19
N GLU A 127 20.10 -5.97 11.49
CA GLU A 127 20.06 -6.93 12.61
C GLU A 127 19.90 -6.19 13.95
N ILE A 128 20.67 -5.11 14.15
CA ILE A 128 20.61 -4.28 15.38
C ILE A 128 19.20 -3.70 15.57
N TRP A 129 18.59 -3.19 14.50
CA TRP A 129 17.25 -2.63 14.56
C TRP A 129 16.17 -3.69 14.73
N TYR A 130 16.35 -4.87 14.11
CA TYR A 130 15.43 -6.00 14.28
C TYR A 130 15.34 -6.43 15.75
N ASP A 131 16.50 -6.61 16.39
CA ASP A 131 16.62 -7.02 17.79
C ASP A 131 16.13 -5.97 18.78
N ARG A 132 16.40 -4.68 18.51
CA ARG A 132 16.09 -3.60 19.46
C ARG A 132 14.71 -3.00 19.29
N HIS A 133 14.23 -2.83 18.05
CA HIS A 133 13.00 -2.11 17.77
C HIS A 133 12.38 -2.55 16.44
N THR A 134 11.76 -3.74 16.41
CA THR A 134 11.22 -4.39 15.20
C THR A 134 10.31 -3.47 14.36
N TYR A 135 9.48 -2.62 14.98
CA TYR A 135 8.65 -1.67 14.24
C TYR A 135 9.46 -0.69 13.38
N PHE A 136 10.58 -0.18 13.91
CA PHE A 136 11.44 0.76 13.20
C PHE A 136 12.15 0.04 12.06
N PHE A 137 12.70 -1.14 12.32
CA PHE A 137 13.29 -2.02 11.31
C PHE A 137 12.34 -2.25 10.13
N VAL A 138 11.09 -2.69 10.41
CA VAL A 138 10.10 -2.96 9.34
C VAL A 138 9.84 -1.71 8.53
N ARG A 139 9.56 -0.57 9.17
CA ARG A 139 9.25 0.68 8.44
C ARG A 139 10.44 1.22 7.65
N ALA A 140 11.65 1.15 8.20
CA ALA A 140 12.86 1.62 7.54
C ALA A 140 13.17 0.80 6.28
N VAL A 141 13.03 -0.53 6.35
CA VAL A 141 13.25 -1.42 5.21
C VAL A 141 12.12 -1.22 4.18
N GLU A 142 10.86 -1.16 4.60
CA GLU A 142 9.73 -0.87 3.70
C GLU A 142 9.97 0.42 2.91
N ASN A 143 10.28 1.53 3.58
CA ASN A 143 10.54 2.82 2.92
C ASN A 143 11.73 2.76 1.96
N THR A 144 12.77 1.99 2.30
CA THR A 144 13.93 1.79 1.42
C THR A 144 13.55 1.03 0.15
N LEU A 145 12.82 -0.08 0.29
CA LEU A 145 12.39 -0.88 -0.84
C LEU A 145 11.44 -0.10 -1.77
N LYS A 146 10.58 0.78 -1.23
CA LYS A 146 9.71 1.67 -2.03
C LYS A 146 10.51 2.62 -2.89
N TYR A 147 11.56 3.22 -2.31
CA TYR A 147 12.43 4.14 -3.03
C TYR A 147 13.20 3.47 -4.17
N ILE A 148 13.74 2.27 -3.93
CA ILE A 148 14.51 1.55 -4.96
C ILE A 148 13.61 1.21 -6.16
N HIS A 149 12.37 0.76 -5.91
CA HIS A 149 11.38 0.58 -6.98
C HIS A 149 11.19 1.86 -7.78
N ASN A 150 11.07 2.99 -7.07
CA ASN A 150 10.82 4.27 -7.70
C ASN A 150 11.99 4.79 -8.56
N ALA A 151 13.20 4.25 -8.41
CA ALA A 151 14.36 4.64 -9.20
C ALA A 151 14.50 3.90 -10.54
N ASP A 152 13.60 2.95 -10.88
CA ASP A 152 13.71 2.01 -12.02
C ASP A 152 15.04 1.23 -12.03
N ASP A 153 15.73 1.17 -10.89
CA ASP A 153 17.05 0.56 -10.73
C ASP A 153 16.93 -0.84 -10.11
N GLU A 154 16.05 -1.66 -10.69
CA GLU A 154 15.65 -2.99 -10.20
C GLU A 154 16.81 -4.02 -10.19
N SER A 155 18.04 -3.63 -10.54
CA SER A 155 19.22 -4.50 -10.55
C SER A 155 20.43 -3.96 -9.78
N THR A 156 20.21 -3.25 -8.68
CA THR A 156 21.29 -2.66 -7.88
C THR A 156 21.86 -3.63 -6.85
N GLU A 157 23.18 -3.55 -6.65
CA GLU A 157 23.88 -4.11 -5.47
C GLU A 157 23.18 -3.72 -4.14
N GLU A 158 22.40 -2.64 -4.15
CA GLU A 158 21.59 -2.15 -3.05
C GLU A 158 20.52 -3.16 -2.58
N ILE A 159 19.67 -3.67 -3.48
CA ILE A 159 18.64 -4.67 -3.09
C ILE A 159 19.30 -5.95 -2.59
N GLN A 160 20.39 -6.37 -3.23
CA GLN A 160 21.10 -7.60 -2.86
C GLN A 160 21.68 -7.53 -1.45
N SER A 161 22.23 -6.37 -1.06
CA SER A 161 22.78 -6.15 0.28
C SER A 161 21.69 -6.26 1.35
N ILE A 162 20.56 -5.56 1.16
CA ILE A 162 19.41 -5.61 2.09
C ILE A 162 18.88 -7.04 2.18
N LYS A 163 18.61 -7.67 1.03
CA LYS A 163 18.09 -9.03 0.97
C LYS A 163 19.02 -10.05 1.62
N SER A 164 20.33 -9.92 1.41
CA SER A 164 21.32 -10.81 2.03
C SER A 164 21.20 -10.76 3.55
N GLU A 165 21.04 -9.56 4.12
CA GLU A 165 20.91 -9.41 5.55
C GLU A 165 19.57 -9.90 6.08
N LEU A 166 18.45 -9.57 5.40
CA LEU A 166 17.15 -10.14 5.75
C LEU A 166 17.17 -11.68 5.72
N ASN A 167 17.90 -12.30 4.79
CA ASN A 167 18.07 -13.76 4.75
C ASN A 167 18.84 -14.28 5.97
N ASN A 168 19.81 -13.53 6.48
CA ASN A 168 20.57 -13.90 7.67
C ASN A 168 19.66 -13.88 8.90
N ILE A 169 18.95 -12.76 9.11
CA ILE A 169 17.98 -12.59 10.20
C ILE A 169 16.93 -13.70 10.13
N ALA A 170 16.37 -13.97 8.95
CA ALA A 170 15.36 -15.02 8.78
C ALA A 170 15.87 -16.41 9.17
N ARG A 171 17.11 -16.78 8.78
CA ARG A 171 17.69 -18.07 9.19
C ARG A 171 17.91 -18.16 10.70
N GLN A 172 18.27 -17.05 11.35
CA GLN A 172 18.41 -17.00 12.81
C GLN A 172 17.05 -17.23 13.50
N GLU A 173 15.99 -16.67 12.94
CA GLU A 173 14.59 -16.84 13.39
C GLU A 173 13.95 -18.18 12.97
N GLY A 174 14.74 -19.09 12.39
CA GLY A 174 14.27 -20.40 11.94
C GLY A 174 13.33 -20.36 10.73
N LEU A 175 13.25 -19.22 10.04
CA LEU A 175 12.56 -19.09 8.76
C LEU A 175 13.44 -19.66 7.64
N ASP A 176 12.81 -20.30 6.66
CA ASP A 176 13.46 -20.64 5.40
C ASP A 176 13.31 -19.45 4.44
N PRO A 177 14.38 -18.67 4.16
CA PRO A 177 14.27 -17.53 3.26
C PRO A 177 14.00 -17.96 1.81
N SER A 178 14.23 -19.24 1.49
CA SER A 178 13.89 -19.80 0.18
C SER A 178 12.40 -20.07 0.05
N ASP A 179 11.65 -20.34 1.13
CA ASP A 179 10.18 -20.49 1.11
C ASP A 179 9.44 -19.19 0.73
N ASN A 180 10.16 -18.07 0.62
CA ASN A 180 9.66 -16.87 -0.06
C ASN A 180 9.66 -17.07 -1.59
N PHE A 181 8.57 -17.63 -2.13
CA PHE A 181 8.31 -17.78 -3.58
C PHE A 181 6.92 -17.22 -3.97
N PRO A 182 6.65 -16.87 -5.24
CA PRO A 182 7.46 -16.19 -6.26
C PRO A 182 7.13 -14.68 -6.31
N GLY A 183 8.16 -13.84 -6.19
CA GLY A 183 8.10 -12.51 -6.78
C GLY A 183 8.67 -12.61 -8.21
N ASN A 184 8.00 -12.00 -9.18
CA ASN A 184 8.56 -11.86 -10.55
C ASN A 184 9.86 -11.04 -10.53
N SER A 185 10.02 -10.16 -9.54
CA SER A 185 11.22 -9.36 -9.30
C SER A 185 11.91 -9.71 -7.97
N GLU A 186 13.20 -9.40 -7.88
CA GLU A 186 13.98 -9.57 -6.64
C GLU A 186 13.43 -8.70 -5.50
N LEU A 187 12.98 -7.49 -5.83
CA LEU A 187 12.33 -6.56 -4.91
C LEU A 187 11.10 -7.18 -4.21
N THR A 188 10.21 -7.81 -4.96
CA THR A 188 9.00 -8.45 -4.42
C THR A 188 9.34 -9.58 -3.44
N ARG A 189 10.39 -10.36 -3.74
CA ARG A 189 10.86 -11.42 -2.83
C ARG A 189 11.42 -10.84 -1.53
N THR A 190 12.12 -9.71 -1.61
CA THR A 190 12.65 -9.01 -0.43
C THR A 190 11.53 -8.44 0.45
N TYR A 191 10.46 -7.92 -0.13
CA TYR A 191 9.25 -7.51 0.60
C TYR A 191 8.58 -8.68 1.32
N ASN A 192 8.38 -9.81 0.64
CA ASN A 192 7.75 -10.98 1.24
C ASN A 192 8.55 -11.52 2.43
N LEU A 193 9.89 -11.50 2.33
CA LEU A 193 10.79 -11.87 3.41
C LEU A 193 10.67 -10.92 4.61
N LEU A 194 10.56 -9.61 4.37
CA LEU A 194 10.31 -8.63 5.43
C LEU A 194 8.96 -8.85 6.11
N GLU A 195 7.92 -9.18 5.34
CA GLU A 195 6.59 -9.50 5.86
C GLU A 195 6.62 -10.75 6.77
N ASP A 196 7.42 -11.75 6.43
CA ASP A 196 7.62 -12.95 7.26
C ASP A 196 8.41 -12.65 8.55
N LEU A 197 9.44 -11.81 8.47
CA LEU A 197 10.21 -11.38 9.64
C LEU A 197 9.37 -10.55 10.62
N ASN A 198 8.48 -9.71 10.09
CA ASN A 198 7.49 -8.99 10.90
C ASN A 198 6.46 -9.94 11.56
N ARG A 199 6.40 -11.20 11.12
CA ARG A 199 5.46 -12.23 11.61
C ARG A 199 6.13 -13.32 12.47
N ALA A 200 7.45 -13.32 12.68
CA ALA A 200 8.17 -14.40 13.37
C ALA A 200 8.48 -14.13 14.86
N PRO A 201 8.46 -15.14 15.76
CA PRO A 201 7.67 -16.39 15.72
C PRO A 201 6.87 -16.66 17.01
N GLU A 202 5.63 -17.11 16.84
CA GLU A 202 5.17 -18.32 17.51
C GLU A 202 4.89 -19.34 16.40
N ASP A 203 5.29 -20.60 16.58
CA ASP A 203 4.96 -21.68 15.66
C ASP A 203 3.44 -21.66 15.38
N ILE A 204 3.04 -21.78 14.11
CA ILE A 204 1.61 -21.89 13.78
C ILE A 204 1.06 -23.15 14.44
N ASP A 205 0.24 -22.96 15.46
CA ASP A 205 -0.50 -24.02 16.12
C ASP A 205 -1.63 -24.51 15.21
N TYR A 206 -1.34 -25.53 14.40
CA TYR A 206 -2.32 -26.10 13.47
C TYR A 206 -3.44 -26.88 14.16
N GLU A 207 -3.36 -27.15 15.46
CA GLU A 207 -4.51 -27.62 16.24
C GLU A 207 -5.46 -26.45 16.47
N LYS A 208 -4.95 -25.29 16.91
CA LYS A 208 -5.75 -24.06 16.97
C LYS A 208 -6.30 -23.64 15.63
N VAL A 209 -5.54 -23.74 14.53
CA VAL A 209 -6.07 -23.43 13.18
C VAL A 209 -7.31 -24.29 12.87
N ARG A 210 -7.26 -25.57 13.21
CA ARG A 210 -8.37 -26.51 13.02
C ARG A 210 -9.55 -26.21 13.94
N ASP A 211 -9.30 -25.78 15.17
CA ASP A 211 -10.36 -25.52 16.14
C ASP A 211 -10.99 -24.14 15.92
N ASN A 212 -10.19 -23.10 15.69
CA ASN A 212 -10.64 -21.73 15.51
C ASN A 212 -11.45 -21.55 14.22
N ILE A 213 -11.18 -22.29 13.15
CA ILE A 213 -11.97 -22.18 11.90
C ILE A 213 -13.45 -22.51 12.15
N THR A 214 -13.77 -23.34 13.15
CA THR A 214 -15.15 -23.70 13.49
C THR A 214 -15.98 -22.52 14.01
N SER A 215 -15.32 -21.44 14.44
CA SER A 215 -15.98 -20.19 14.85
C SER A 215 -16.44 -19.33 13.66
N TYR A 216 -16.07 -19.72 12.43
CA TYR A 216 -16.33 -18.99 11.19
C TYR A 216 -16.99 -19.96 10.19
N PRO A 217 -18.31 -20.22 10.32
CA PRO A 217 -18.98 -21.33 9.64
C PRO A 217 -19.02 -21.20 8.11
N ASN A 218 -19.09 -19.98 7.55
CA ASN A 218 -19.12 -19.78 6.11
C ASN A 218 -17.72 -20.02 5.51
N LEU A 219 -16.70 -19.45 6.16
CA LEU A 219 -15.30 -19.67 5.83
C LEU A 219 -14.94 -21.16 5.94
N GLU A 220 -15.38 -21.82 7.02
CA GLU A 220 -15.18 -23.24 7.23
C GLU A 220 -15.85 -24.08 6.12
N GLY A 221 -17.12 -23.79 5.82
CA GLY A 221 -17.89 -24.48 4.78
C GLY A 221 -17.23 -24.37 3.40
N PHE A 222 -16.71 -23.19 3.07
CA PHE A 222 -16.01 -22.91 1.82
C PHE A 222 -14.73 -23.76 1.65
N PHE A 223 -13.90 -23.85 2.68
CA PHE A 223 -12.63 -24.60 2.63
C PHE A 223 -12.82 -26.12 2.79
N LYS A 224 -13.82 -26.59 3.57
CA LYS A 224 -14.07 -28.02 3.78
C LYS A 224 -14.45 -28.79 2.51
N GLN A 225 -14.90 -28.11 1.46
CA GLN A 225 -15.09 -28.72 0.13
C GLN A 225 -13.81 -29.28 -0.48
N LYS A 226 -12.64 -28.83 0.00
CA LYS A 226 -11.34 -29.35 -0.39
C LYS A 226 -10.69 -30.02 0.83
N PRO A 227 -10.78 -31.36 0.99
CA PRO A 227 -10.29 -32.06 2.18
C PRO A 227 -8.81 -31.81 2.52
N SER A 228 -8.01 -31.40 1.54
CA SER A 228 -6.60 -31.04 1.67
C SER A 228 -6.34 -29.57 2.01
N TRP A 229 -7.35 -28.77 2.37
CA TRP A 229 -7.16 -27.35 2.68
C TRP A 229 -6.14 -27.14 3.81
N LEU A 230 -6.24 -27.91 4.90
CA LEU A 230 -5.34 -27.76 6.04
C LEU A 230 -3.92 -28.20 5.71
N SER A 231 -3.74 -29.23 4.86
CA SER A 231 -2.40 -29.62 4.40
C SER A 231 -1.80 -28.55 3.49
N ARG A 232 -2.58 -27.91 2.62
CA ARG A 232 -2.10 -26.78 1.79
C ARG A 232 -1.68 -25.58 2.62
N LEU A 233 -2.39 -25.28 3.70
CA LEU A 233 -1.96 -24.26 4.65
C LEU A 233 -0.69 -24.64 5.43
N LYS A 234 -0.38 -25.95 5.55
CA LYS A 234 0.85 -26.47 6.18
C LYS A 234 2.04 -26.48 5.24
N ASP A 235 1.81 -26.59 3.93
CA ASP A 235 2.86 -26.53 2.93
C ASP A 235 3.63 -25.18 3.01
N HIS A 236 3.03 -24.16 3.62
CA HIS A 236 3.64 -22.86 3.89
C HIS A 236 3.39 -22.43 5.34
N ASN A 237 4.40 -22.55 6.21
CA ASN A 237 4.34 -22.20 7.65
C ASN A 237 4.05 -20.71 7.94
N ARG A 238 3.80 -19.89 6.91
CA ARG A 238 3.51 -18.44 7.01
C ARG A 238 2.29 -18.01 6.20
N HIS A 239 1.41 -18.93 5.81
CA HIS A 239 0.19 -18.58 5.10
C HIS A 239 -0.66 -17.59 5.93
N PRO A 240 -1.07 -16.42 5.39
CA PRO A 240 -1.78 -15.40 6.17
C PRO A 240 -3.03 -15.91 6.88
N LEU A 241 -3.86 -16.71 6.19
CA LEU A 241 -5.02 -17.36 6.82
C LEU A 241 -4.64 -18.26 8.00
N ALA A 242 -3.55 -19.03 7.90
CA ALA A 242 -3.11 -19.91 8.99
C ALA A 242 -2.62 -19.10 10.19
N VAL A 243 -1.87 -18.02 9.94
CA VAL A 243 -1.44 -17.06 10.98
C VAL A 243 -2.64 -16.41 11.66
N HIS A 244 -3.67 -16.04 10.90
CA HIS A 244 -4.88 -15.49 11.49
C HIS A 244 -5.62 -16.54 12.33
N LEU A 245 -5.79 -17.75 11.82
CA LEU A 245 -6.49 -18.82 12.52
C LEU A 245 -5.70 -19.38 13.71
N SER A 246 -4.42 -19.08 13.87
CA SER A 246 -3.62 -19.51 15.04
C SER A 246 -3.74 -18.59 16.25
N HIS A 247 -4.70 -17.65 16.26
CA HIS A 247 -4.88 -16.71 17.36
C HIS A 247 -5.10 -17.42 18.72
N GLN A 248 -4.54 -16.83 19.78
CA GLN A 248 -4.49 -17.44 21.12
C GLN A 248 -5.82 -17.35 21.87
N TYR A 249 -6.48 -16.18 21.81
CA TYR A 249 -7.69 -15.92 22.58
C TYR A 249 -8.90 -15.71 21.67
N SER A 250 -10.08 -16.13 22.12
CA SER A 250 -11.33 -15.68 21.49
C SER A 250 -11.53 -14.17 21.67
N SER A 251 -12.41 -13.56 20.86
CA SER A 251 -12.70 -12.11 20.97
C SER A 251 -13.15 -11.70 22.39
N GLY A 252 -13.95 -12.55 23.04
CA GLY A 252 -14.45 -12.29 24.40
C GLY A 252 -13.38 -12.43 25.48
N GLU A 253 -12.47 -13.39 25.34
CA GLU A 253 -11.34 -13.56 26.26
C GLU A 253 -10.33 -12.43 26.12
N ALA A 254 -9.99 -12.07 24.89
CA ALA A 254 -9.09 -10.97 24.59
C ALA A 254 -9.58 -9.65 25.22
N LYS A 255 -10.88 -9.32 25.09
CA LYS A 255 -11.45 -8.13 25.74
C LYS A 255 -11.32 -8.17 27.26
N LYS A 256 -11.65 -9.32 27.88
CA LYS A 256 -11.53 -9.48 29.34
C LYS A 256 -10.09 -9.34 29.83
N ILE A 257 -9.11 -9.81 29.06
CA ILE A 257 -7.68 -9.65 29.37
C ILE A 257 -7.29 -8.17 29.29
N LEU A 258 -7.74 -7.45 28.27
CA LEU A 258 -7.43 -6.03 28.10
C LEU A 258 -8.09 -5.11 29.15
N GLU A 259 -9.16 -5.58 29.80
CA GLU A 259 -9.85 -4.88 30.88
C GLU A 259 -9.22 -5.12 32.27
N ARG A 260 -8.29 -6.08 32.40
CA ARG A 260 -7.63 -6.40 33.68
C ARG A 260 -6.41 -5.51 33.92
N GLU A 261 -6.31 -4.95 35.13
CA GLU A 261 -5.21 -4.08 35.53
C GLU A 261 -3.90 -4.85 35.83
N ASP A 262 -3.98 -6.16 36.12
CA ASP A 262 -2.87 -7.01 36.57
C ASP A 262 -2.28 -7.92 35.48
N THR A 263 -2.71 -7.76 34.23
CA THR A 263 -2.23 -8.55 33.09
C THR A 263 -0.83 -8.12 32.64
N SER A 264 0.03 -9.10 32.34
CA SER A 264 1.38 -8.84 31.80
C SER A 264 1.33 -8.11 30.45
N GLN A 265 2.36 -7.33 30.10
CA GLN A 265 2.42 -6.66 28.80
C GLN A 265 2.40 -7.65 27.63
N GLN A 266 3.01 -8.82 27.78
CA GLN A 266 3.01 -9.89 26.79
C GLN A 266 1.57 -10.40 26.54
N GLU A 267 0.86 -10.77 27.61
CA GLU A 267 -0.51 -11.27 27.52
C GLU A 267 -1.48 -10.20 26.98
N GLN A 268 -1.28 -8.92 27.35
CA GLN A 268 -2.00 -7.81 26.71
C GLN A 268 -1.69 -7.69 25.21
N GLY A 269 -0.44 -7.89 24.80
CA GLY A 269 -0.01 -7.90 23.40
C GLY A 269 -0.71 -8.99 22.60
N GLU A 270 -0.65 -10.24 23.08
CA GLU A 270 -1.34 -11.39 22.49
C GLU A 270 -2.86 -11.19 22.42
N ALA A 271 -3.47 -10.58 23.45
CA ALA A 271 -4.88 -10.26 23.46
C ALA A 271 -5.25 -9.18 22.42
N ARG A 272 -4.44 -8.12 22.25
CA ARG A 272 -4.65 -7.12 21.20
C ARG A 272 -4.57 -7.76 19.80
N ILE A 273 -3.57 -8.61 19.58
CA ILE A 273 -3.40 -9.35 18.31
C ILE A 273 -4.62 -10.25 18.06
N SER A 274 -5.00 -11.06 19.06
CA SER A 274 -6.15 -11.96 18.96
C SER A 274 -7.45 -11.19 18.67
N LEU A 275 -7.67 -10.04 19.32
CA LEU A 275 -8.86 -9.21 19.08
C LEU A 275 -8.88 -8.63 17.67
N LYS A 276 -7.74 -8.15 17.15
CA LYS A 276 -7.62 -7.65 15.78
C LYS A 276 -7.91 -8.77 14.78
N THR A 277 -7.30 -9.93 14.97
CA THR A 277 -7.40 -11.08 14.08
C THR A 277 -8.80 -11.70 14.07
N THR A 278 -9.44 -11.85 15.23
CA THR A 278 -10.81 -12.38 15.31
C THR A 278 -11.83 -11.47 14.63
N ARG A 279 -11.66 -10.15 14.72
CA ARG A 279 -12.49 -9.18 13.96
C ARG A 279 -12.30 -9.34 12.46
N LEU A 280 -11.06 -9.47 12.00
CA LEU A 280 -10.73 -9.68 10.58
C LEU A 280 -11.33 -10.98 10.04
N LEU A 281 -11.18 -12.08 10.78
CA LEU A 281 -11.76 -13.37 10.39
C LEU A 281 -13.29 -13.35 10.39
N SER A 282 -13.91 -12.63 11.34
CA SER A 282 -15.37 -12.44 11.36
C SER A 282 -15.85 -11.67 10.12
N TYR A 283 -15.08 -10.67 9.69
CA TYR A 283 -15.35 -9.94 8.47
C TYR A 283 -15.19 -10.83 7.23
N TYR A 284 -14.12 -11.62 7.13
CA TYR A 284 -13.96 -12.57 6.03
C TYR A 284 -15.10 -13.59 5.99
N ASP A 285 -15.49 -14.13 7.14
CA ASP A 285 -16.63 -15.06 7.26
C ASP A 285 -17.92 -14.42 6.75
N HIS A 286 -18.16 -13.15 7.09
CA HIS A 286 -19.30 -12.39 6.60
C HIS A 286 -19.26 -12.21 5.08
N CYS A 287 -18.08 -11.98 4.49
CA CYS A 287 -17.95 -11.89 3.03
C CYS A 287 -18.29 -13.21 2.33
N PHE A 288 -18.07 -14.37 2.98
CA PHE A 288 -18.45 -15.68 2.42
C PHE A 288 -19.96 -15.98 2.47
N GLU A 289 -20.77 -15.23 3.22
CA GLU A 289 -22.23 -15.45 3.32
C GLU A 289 -22.94 -15.39 1.96
N VAL A 290 -22.39 -14.61 1.02
CA VAL A 290 -22.98 -14.44 -0.32
C VAL A 290 -22.53 -15.50 -1.31
N ILE A 291 -21.64 -16.43 -0.94
CA ILE A 291 -21.08 -17.46 -1.82
C ILE A 291 -21.92 -18.72 -1.71
N GLN A 292 -22.53 -19.13 -2.82
CA GLN A 292 -23.32 -20.34 -2.96
C GLN A 292 -22.42 -21.53 -3.27
N THR A 293 -21.89 -22.16 -2.22
CA THR A 293 -21.03 -23.32 -2.40
C THR A 293 -21.83 -24.63 -2.58
N GLY A 294 -21.61 -25.39 -3.66
CA GLY A 294 -22.38 -26.63 -3.88
C GLY A 294 -21.93 -27.49 -5.05
N THR A 295 -22.62 -28.63 -5.25
CA THR A 295 -22.55 -29.50 -6.44
C THR A 295 -23.71 -29.23 -7.42
N ASP A 296 -24.41 -28.12 -7.22
CA ASP A 296 -25.52 -27.68 -8.05
C ASP A 296 -24.95 -27.04 -9.33
N PRO A 297 -25.47 -27.32 -10.53
CA PRO A 297 -25.15 -26.51 -11.72
C PRO A 297 -25.37 -25.00 -11.54
N ASP A 298 -26.20 -24.56 -10.59
CA ASP A 298 -26.40 -23.15 -10.23
C ASP A 298 -25.44 -22.66 -9.12
N SER A 299 -24.47 -23.46 -8.68
CA SER A 299 -23.49 -23.08 -7.64
C SER A 299 -22.31 -22.29 -8.19
N ASP A 300 -21.72 -21.43 -7.35
CA ASP A 300 -20.62 -20.56 -7.76
C ASP A 300 -19.36 -21.37 -8.16
N PRO A 301 -18.75 -21.08 -9.32
CA PRO A 301 -17.43 -21.59 -9.65
C PRO A 301 -16.42 -20.89 -8.73
N THR A 302 -16.04 -21.59 -7.67
CA THR A 302 -15.17 -21.06 -6.61
C THR A 302 -13.82 -21.77 -6.58
N SER A 303 -13.49 -22.48 -7.66
CA SER A 303 -12.28 -23.29 -7.70
C SER A 303 -11.04 -22.41 -7.71
N ASP A 304 -11.04 -21.34 -8.50
CA ASP A 304 -9.89 -20.45 -8.62
C ASP A 304 -9.75 -19.58 -7.37
N LEU A 305 -10.82 -18.93 -6.90
CA LEU A 305 -10.88 -18.17 -5.65
C LEU A 305 -10.41 -19.02 -4.45
N ARG A 306 -10.88 -20.27 -4.35
CA ARG A 306 -10.38 -21.20 -3.30
C ARG A 306 -8.92 -21.56 -3.51
N GLY A 307 -8.46 -21.68 -4.74
CA GLY A 307 -7.06 -21.84 -5.10
C GLY A 307 -6.21 -20.67 -4.61
N ARG A 308 -6.65 -19.44 -4.91
CA ARG A 308 -6.01 -18.17 -4.50
C ARG A 308 -5.95 -18.03 -2.98
N LEU A 309 -7.06 -18.31 -2.29
CA LEU A 309 -7.14 -18.20 -0.83
C LEU A 309 -6.37 -19.27 -0.04
N LEU A 310 -6.01 -20.40 -0.69
CA LEU A 310 -5.14 -21.44 -0.11
C LEU A 310 -3.70 -21.30 -0.57
N ASN A 311 -3.42 -20.35 -1.46
CA ASN A 311 -2.10 -20.04 -1.96
C ASN A 311 -1.62 -18.75 -1.29
N ARG A 312 -0.41 -18.78 -0.72
CA ARG A 312 0.14 -17.64 0.00
C ARG A 312 0.30 -16.39 -0.87
N GLU A 313 0.72 -16.54 -2.12
CA GLU A 313 0.98 -15.46 -3.08
C GLU A 313 -0.31 -14.75 -3.48
N SER A 314 -1.34 -15.51 -3.83
CA SER A 314 -2.61 -14.97 -4.31
C SER A 314 -3.64 -14.75 -3.20
N PHE A 315 -3.30 -14.99 -1.93
CA PHE A 315 -4.21 -14.79 -0.80
C PHE A 315 -4.79 -13.38 -0.75
N LYS A 316 -3.95 -12.33 -0.86
CA LYS A 316 -4.41 -10.93 -0.80
C LYS A 316 -5.29 -10.57 -2.00
N ASN A 317 -4.97 -11.12 -3.19
CA ASN A 317 -5.80 -10.99 -4.38
C ASN A 317 -7.17 -11.66 -4.18
N GLY A 318 -7.20 -12.90 -3.68
CA GLY A 318 -8.45 -13.61 -3.40
C GLY A 318 -9.31 -12.93 -2.31
N ILE A 319 -8.69 -12.32 -1.30
CA ILE A 319 -9.43 -11.49 -0.33
C ILE A 319 -10.01 -10.25 -1.02
N ALA A 320 -9.23 -9.53 -1.82
CA ALA A 320 -9.72 -8.34 -2.51
C ALA A 320 -10.90 -8.65 -3.44
N GLU A 321 -10.84 -9.79 -4.14
CA GLU A 321 -11.92 -10.32 -4.96
C GLU A 321 -13.18 -10.60 -4.11
N LEU A 322 -13.03 -11.35 -3.03
CA LEU A 322 -14.11 -11.71 -2.11
C LEU A 322 -14.82 -10.48 -1.53
N GLU A 323 -14.09 -9.44 -1.14
CA GLU A 323 -14.64 -8.20 -0.59
C GLU A 323 -15.52 -7.46 -1.61
N ILE A 324 -15.08 -7.40 -2.87
CA ILE A 324 -15.84 -6.74 -3.94
C ILE A 324 -17.04 -7.58 -4.36
N ILE A 325 -16.91 -8.90 -4.48
CA ILE A 325 -18.04 -9.79 -4.76
C ILE A 325 -19.12 -9.64 -3.68
N HIS A 326 -18.74 -9.61 -2.40
CA HIS A 326 -19.67 -9.36 -1.29
C HIS A 326 -20.39 -8.02 -1.44
N ALA A 327 -19.64 -6.95 -1.70
CA ALA A 327 -20.19 -5.61 -1.87
C ALA A 327 -21.18 -5.53 -3.05
N LEU A 328 -20.84 -6.15 -4.18
CA LEU A 328 -21.69 -6.20 -5.37
C LEU A 328 -22.94 -7.04 -5.12
N ARG A 329 -22.82 -8.26 -4.57
CA ARG A 329 -23.97 -9.13 -4.30
C ARG A 329 -24.92 -8.56 -3.26
N ARG A 330 -24.42 -7.79 -2.29
CA ARG A 330 -25.28 -7.08 -1.32
C ARG A 330 -26.26 -6.13 -2.00
N GLU A 331 -25.82 -5.44 -3.05
CA GLU A 331 -26.59 -4.38 -3.70
C GLU A 331 -27.33 -4.87 -4.96
N PHE A 332 -26.70 -5.74 -5.76
CA PHE A 332 -27.26 -6.25 -6.99
C PHE A 332 -28.04 -7.55 -6.81
N GLY A 333 -27.83 -8.29 -5.72
CA GLY A 333 -28.40 -9.62 -5.50
C GLY A 333 -27.45 -10.72 -6.00
N THR A 334 -27.49 -11.88 -5.35
CA THR A 334 -26.63 -13.03 -5.66
C THR A 334 -26.86 -13.55 -7.09
N GLU A 335 -28.11 -13.57 -7.54
CA GLU A 335 -28.53 -14.02 -8.86
C GLU A 335 -28.08 -13.11 -10.01
N ASN A 336 -27.70 -11.87 -9.70
CA ASN A 336 -27.31 -10.85 -10.68
C ASN A 336 -25.80 -10.60 -10.70
N VAL A 337 -25.01 -11.33 -9.91
CA VAL A 337 -23.56 -11.22 -9.91
C VAL A 337 -22.96 -12.61 -10.04
N GLU A 338 -22.46 -12.92 -11.23
CA GLU A 338 -21.69 -14.12 -11.52
C GLU A 338 -20.27 -13.95 -10.98
N ILE A 339 -19.69 -15.03 -10.45
CA ILE A 339 -18.30 -15.13 -9.99
C ILE A 339 -17.53 -15.91 -11.03
N GLU A 340 -16.29 -15.51 -11.32
CA GLU A 340 -15.41 -16.22 -12.26
C GLU A 340 -16.09 -16.52 -13.62
N PRO A 341 -16.79 -15.58 -14.28
CA PRO A 341 -17.42 -15.83 -15.58
C PRO A 341 -16.39 -15.96 -16.71
N ASP A 342 -16.54 -17.00 -17.54
CA ASP A 342 -15.78 -17.15 -18.78
C ASP A 342 -16.20 -16.07 -19.79
N ILE A 343 -15.22 -15.38 -20.39
CA ILE A 343 -15.50 -14.47 -21.51
C ILE A 343 -15.77 -15.34 -22.76
N PRO A 344 -16.93 -15.16 -23.43
CA PRO A 344 -17.29 -15.95 -24.60
C PRO A 344 -16.17 -15.99 -25.65
N ASN A 345 -16.00 -17.12 -26.36
CA ASN A 345 -15.02 -17.26 -27.45
C ASN A 345 -13.55 -16.92 -27.11
N THR A 346 -13.21 -16.81 -25.83
CA THR A 346 -11.82 -16.66 -25.36
C THR A 346 -11.45 -17.77 -24.37
N GLU A 347 -10.17 -17.87 -24.05
CA GLU A 347 -9.67 -18.72 -22.94
C GLU A 347 -9.53 -17.92 -21.63
N LYS A 348 -10.11 -16.72 -21.55
CA LYS A 348 -9.97 -15.79 -20.42
C LYS A 348 -11.24 -15.77 -19.57
N GLN A 349 -11.04 -15.47 -18.29
CA GLN A 349 -12.06 -15.37 -17.26
C GLN A 349 -11.82 -14.07 -16.50
N LEU A 350 -12.90 -13.40 -16.10
CA LEU A 350 -12.84 -12.24 -15.21
C LEU A 350 -13.35 -12.61 -13.83
N ASP A 351 -13.05 -11.77 -12.84
CA ASP A 351 -13.37 -12.09 -11.44
C ASP A 351 -14.89 -12.01 -11.15
N ALA A 352 -15.63 -11.11 -11.81
CA ALA A 352 -17.09 -11.05 -11.68
C ALA A 352 -17.80 -10.48 -12.92
N LYS A 353 -19.12 -10.73 -13.01
CA LYS A 353 -20.02 -10.12 -14.01
C LYS A 353 -21.34 -9.74 -13.37
N ILE A 354 -21.75 -8.48 -13.57
CA ILE A 354 -22.97 -7.90 -13.01
C ILE A 354 -24.03 -7.82 -14.11
N HIS A 355 -25.25 -8.27 -13.81
CA HIS A 355 -26.44 -8.06 -14.62
C HIS A 355 -27.34 -7.01 -13.97
N SER A 356 -27.64 -5.94 -14.68
CA SER A 356 -28.52 -4.87 -14.20
C SER A 356 -29.51 -4.49 -15.29
N SER A 357 -30.70 -5.09 -15.25
CA SER A 357 -31.80 -4.93 -16.22
C SER A 357 -31.36 -5.17 -17.67
N ASP A 358 -30.81 -4.13 -18.29
CA ASP A 358 -30.49 -4.08 -19.72
C ASP A 358 -28.96 -3.91 -19.94
N THR A 359 -28.19 -3.93 -18.86
CA THR A 359 -26.75 -3.66 -18.87
C THR A 359 -25.98 -4.76 -18.18
N THR A 360 -24.92 -5.21 -18.84
CA THR A 360 -23.94 -6.14 -18.28
C THR A 360 -22.66 -5.37 -17.98
N ILE A 361 -22.03 -5.67 -16.84
CA ILE A 361 -20.71 -5.13 -16.49
C ILE A 361 -19.76 -6.29 -16.21
N TRP A 362 -18.65 -6.33 -16.92
CA TRP A 362 -17.54 -7.26 -16.68
C TRP A 362 -16.51 -6.65 -15.74
N VAL A 363 -16.10 -7.37 -14.71
CA VAL A 363 -15.35 -6.81 -13.58
C VAL A 363 -14.06 -7.58 -13.34
N GLU A 364 -12.94 -6.88 -13.37
CA GLU A 364 -11.63 -7.39 -12.96
C GLU A 364 -11.18 -6.72 -11.66
N ILE A 365 -10.69 -7.51 -10.71
CA ILE A 365 -10.31 -7.06 -9.37
C ILE A 365 -8.85 -7.39 -9.12
N LYS A 366 -8.07 -6.41 -8.62
CA LYS A 366 -6.65 -6.61 -8.33
C LYS A 366 -6.23 -6.00 -7.01
N TYR A 367 -5.40 -6.75 -6.28
CA TYR A 367 -4.56 -6.26 -5.20
C TYR A 367 -3.14 -6.08 -5.75
N PRO A 368 -2.66 -4.83 -5.92
CA PRO A 368 -1.32 -4.59 -6.44
C PRO A 368 -0.27 -5.07 -5.45
N ASP A 369 0.85 -5.59 -5.95
CA ASP A 369 1.97 -6.03 -5.12
C ASP A 369 2.52 -4.84 -4.31
N PRO A 370 3.24 -5.05 -3.19
CA PRO A 370 3.69 -3.94 -2.33
C PRO A 370 4.46 -2.83 -3.05
N SER A 371 5.29 -3.18 -4.05
CA SER A 371 5.99 -2.22 -4.90
C SER A 371 5.03 -1.42 -5.79
N GLU A 372 4.04 -2.10 -6.38
CA GLU A 372 3.01 -1.47 -7.20
C GLU A 372 2.10 -0.58 -6.34
N SER A 373 1.67 -1.05 -5.16
CA SER A 373 0.89 -0.28 -4.17
C SER A 373 1.61 1.02 -3.77
N ALA A 374 2.92 0.94 -3.53
CA ALA A 374 3.76 2.09 -3.22
C ALA A 374 3.93 3.03 -4.42
N ALA A 375 4.16 2.51 -5.62
CA ALA A 375 4.19 3.31 -6.83
C ALA A 375 2.88 4.08 -7.02
N ILE A 376 1.73 3.41 -6.85
CA ILE A 376 0.41 4.03 -6.95
C ILE A 376 0.18 5.10 -5.86
N GLY A 377 0.81 4.96 -4.68
CA GLY A 377 0.68 5.89 -3.56
C GLY A 377 1.64 7.08 -3.55
N ASP A 378 2.90 6.92 -3.98
CA ASP A 378 4.00 7.86 -3.69
C ASP A 378 4.31 8.86 -4.82
N ARG A 379 3.99 8.59 -6.10
CA ARG A 379 4.53 9.35 -7.25
C ARG A 379 3.69 10.54 -7.76
N TYR A 380 2.81 11.12 -6.94
CA TYR A 380 1.92 12.20 -7.39
C TYR A 380 2.23 13.62 -6.86
N SER A 381 3.40 13.82 -6.27
CA SER A 381 3.94 15.16 -6.02
C SER A 381 5.06 15.47 -7.01
N LEU A 382 4.70 16.10 -8.13
CA LEU A 382 5.58 16.87 -9.04
C LEU A 382 6.63 16.05 -9.85
N ASP A 383 6.74 16.38 -11.14
CA ASP A 383 7.86 16.06 -12.07
C ASP A 383 7.99 14.68 -12.76
N MET A 384 6.92 13.96 -13.07
CA MET A 384 7.01 12.91 -14.11
C MET A 384 6.12 13.19 -15.31
N ASP A 385 6.72 13.06 -16.50
CA ASP A 385 6.03 12.93 -17.78
C ASP A 385 4.89 11.91 -17.63
N PRO A 386 3.63 12.29 -17.91
CA PRO A 386 2.48 11.41 -17.83
C PRO A 386 2.66 10.07 -18.58
N GLU A 387 3.47 10.04 -19.64
CA GLU A 387 3.79 8.82 -20.41
C GLU A 387 4.73 7.85 -19.67
N SER A 388 5.46 8.34 -18.66
CA SER A 388 6.41 7.56 -17.85
C SER A 388 5.85 7.08 -16.51
N SER A 389 4.57 7.34 -16.23
CA SER A 389 3.94 6.98 -14.96
C SER A 389 3.83 5.44 -14.82
N PRO A 390 4.51 4.80 -13.84
CA PRO A 390 4.40 3.35 -13.64
C PRO A 390 2.98 2.89 -13.33
N ILE A 391 2.18 3.80 -12.79
CA ILE A 391 0.81 3.60 -12.35
C ILE A 391 -0.12 3.54 -13.57
N ARG A 392 0.07 4.46 -14.53
CA ARG A 392 -0.62 4.39 -15.82
C ARG A 392 -0.21 3.13 -16.57
N ASN A 393 1.08 2.83 -16.65
CA ASN A 393 1.59 1.61 -17.28
C ASN A 393 1.01 0.33 -16.64
N TYR A 394 0.88 0.30 -15.32
CA TYR A 394 0.25 -0.82 -14.61
C TYR A 394 -1.22 -0.98 -15.02
N VAL A 395 -2.01 0.08 -14.93
CA VAL A 395 -3.44 0.05 -15.28
C VAL A 395 -3.59 -0.33 -16.76
N THR A 396 -2.91 0.35 -17.68
CA THR A 396 -2.96 0.05 -19.13
C THR A 396 -2.63 -1.40 -19.43
N LYS A 397 -1.52 -1.92 -18.89
CA LYS A 397 -1.12 -3.33 -19.09
C LYS A 397 -2.17 -4.31 -18.55
N LYS A 398 -2.84 -4.00 -17.44
CA LYS A 398 -3.93 -4.85 -16.91
C LYS A 398 -5.18 -4.76 -17.80
N LEU A 399 -5.49 -3.57 -18.34
CA LEU A 399 -6.59 -3.38 -19.26
C LEU A 399 -6.42 -4.19 -20.54
N GLU A 400 -5.29 -4.04 -21.23
CA GLU A 400 -4.95 -4.78 -22.46
C GLU A 400 -5.12 -6.30 -22.28
N ASN A 401 -4.64 -6.81 -21.15
CA ASN A 401 -4.55 -8.25 -20.93
C ASN A 401 -5.86 -8.87 -20.40
N GLN A 402 -6.67 -8.14 -19.62
CA GLN A 402 -7.84 -8.71 -18.95
C GLN A 402 -9.16 -8.09 -19.42
N ILE A 403 -9.23 -6.76 -19.52
CA ILE A 403 -10.48 -6.04 -19.76
C ILE A 403 -10.82 -5.91 -21.25
N SER A 404 -9.87 -5.49 -22.08
CA SER A 404 -10.08 -5.30 -23.53
C SER A 404 -10.68 -6.52 -24.22
N PRO A 405 -10.26 -7.77 -23.94
CA PRO A 405 -10.90 -8.96 -24.51
C PRO A 405 -12.41 -9.05 -24.22
N ALA A 406 -12.85 -8.72 -23.01
CA ALA A 406 -14.27 -8.75 -22.65
C ALA A 406 -15.04 -7.66 -23.41
N LYS A 407 -14.49 -6.44 -23.48
CA LYS A 407 -15.10 -5.34 -24.23
C LYS A 407 -15.24 -5.68 -25.71
N GLN A 408 -14.17 -6.13 -26.33
CA GLN A 408 -14.11 -6.39 -27.77
C GLN A 408 -15.04 -7.52 -28.21
N GLU A 409 -15.19 -8.55 -27.36
CA GLU A 409 -16.04 -9.69 -27.67
C GLU A 409 -17.53 -9.40 -27.42
N THR A 410 -17.86 -8.67 -26.35
CA THR A 410 -19.24 -8.54 -25.88
C THR A 410 -19.87 -7.19 -26.20
N GLY A 411 -19.07 -6.12 -26.28
CA GLY A 411 -19.54 -4.73 -26.34
C GLY A 411 -20.16 -4.22 -25.02
N ASP A 412 -20.15 -5.03 -23.96
CA ASP A 412 -20.72 -4.71 -22.65
C ASP A 412 -19.90 -3.64 -21.90
N LEU A 413 -20.36 -3.20 -20.73
CA LEU A 413 -19.56 -2.31 -19.90
C LEU A 413 -18.44 -3.08 -19.18
N THR A 414 -17.37 -2.38 -18.83
CA THR A 414 -16.22 -2.96 -18.13
C THR A 414 -15.80 -2.12 -16.91
N MET A 415 -15.34 -2.81 -15.88
CA MET A 415 -14.91 -2.21 -14.62
C MET A 415 -13.61 -2.83 -14.15
N PHE A 416 -12.63 -1.98 -13.84
CA PHE A 416 -11.38 -2.37 -13.20
C PHE A 416 -11.35 -1.86 -11.76
N VAL A 417 -11.16 -2.77 -10.80
CA VAL A 417 -11.17 -2.48 -9.37
C VAL A 417 -9.80 -2.75 -8.78
N VAL A 418 -9.22 -1.75 -8.13
CA VAL A 418 -7.90 -1.83 -7.49
C VAL A 418 -8.05 -1.64 -5.99
N LYS A 419 -7.57 -2.60 -5.19
CA LYS A 419 -7.48 -2.44 -3.73
C LYS A 419 -6.17 -1.75 -3.37
N ASN A 420 -6.14 -0.43 -3.31
CA ASN A 420 -4.96 0.32 -2.91
C ASN A 420 -5.19 1.19 -1.67
N GLU A 421 -4.85 0.62 -0.51
CA GLU A 421 -5.03 1.25 0.79
C GLU A 421 -4.30 2.61 0.95
N PRO A 422 -3.02 2.76 0.54
CA PRO A 422 -2.33 4.06 0.55
C PRO A 422 -3.02 5.19 -0.23
N SER A 423 -3.56 4.94 -1.43
CA SER A 423 -4.01 6.03 -2.32
C SER A 423 -5.47 6.45 -2.13
N VAL A 424 -6.31 5.61 -1.51
CA VAL A 424 -7.71 5.97 -1.18
C VAL A 424 -7.77 7.12 -0.17
N VAL A 425 -6.75 7.25 0.68
CA VAL A 425 -6.67 8.34 1.66
C VAL A 425 -6.47 9.70 0.97
N ASP A 426 -5.76 9.75 -0.17
CA ASP A 426 -5.39 11.01 -0.81
C ASP A 426 -6.47 11.57 -1.77
N ASN A 427 -7.41 10.76 -2.29
CA ASN A 427 -8.42 11.17 -3.29
C ASN A 427 -7.87 11.71 -4.63
N THR A 428 -6.59 12.02 -4.71
CA THR A 428 -5.95 12.66 -5.85
C THR A 428 -5.69 11.67 -6.99
N ALA A 429 -5.41 10.39 -6.67
CA ALA A 429 -5.09 9.36 -7.66
C ALA A 429 -6.24 9.11 -8.66
N VAL A 430 -7.41 8.65 -8.20
CA VAL A 430 -8.57 8.36 -9.08
C VAL A 430 -9.06 9.62 -9.79
N LYS A 431 -9.05 10.77 -9.10
CA LYS A 431 -9.41 12.06 -9.69
C LYS A 431 -8.52 12.39 -10.88
N SER A 432 -7.19 12.22 -10.75
CA SER A 432 -6.23 12.55 -11.81
C SER A 432 -6.40 11.72 -13.09
N TYR A 433 -6.92 10.50 -13.00
CA TYR A 433 -7.27 9.72 -14.21
C TYR A 433 -8.41 10.37 -14.99
N VAL A 434 -9.36 10.98 -14.29
CA VAL A 434 -10.58 11.55 -14.88
C VAL A 434 -10.39 13.00 -15.29
N THR A 435 -9.65 13.79 -14.51
CA THR A 435 -9.47 15.22 -14.74
C THR A 435 -8.10 15.57 -15.31
N GLY A 436 -7.20 14.59 -15.45
CA GLY A 436 -5.77 14.81 -15.74
C GLY A 436 -4.96 15.09 -14.47
N PRO A 437 -3.62 14.97 -14.49
CA PRO A 437 -2.78 15.33 -13.36
C PRO A 437 -2.72 16.85 -13.18
N GLU A 438 -2.63 17.34 -11.94
CA GLU A 438 -2.30 18.75 -11.68
C GLU A 438 -0.76 18.89 -11.74
N MET A 439 -0.26 19.81 -12.56
CA MET A 439 1.16 19.95 -12.87
C MET A 439 1.61 21.38 -12.63
N ALA A 440 2.76 21.58 -11.99
CA ALA A 440 3.42 22.88 -12.00
C ALA A 440 4.18 23.02 -13.32
N VAL A 441 3.85 24.03 -14.12
CA VAL A 441 4.54 24.34 -15.37
C VAL A 441 5.16 25.73 -15.24
N ILE A 442 6.36 25.89 -15.78
CA ILE A 442 7.02 27.20 -15.93
C ILE A 442 6.68 27.72 -17.33
N PRO A 443 5.87 28.79 -17.47
CA PRO A 443 5.54 29.37 -18.76
C PRO A 443 6.80 29.80 -19.51
N LYS A 444 7.00 29.30 -20.73
CA LYS A 444 8.24 29.56 -21.50
C LYS A 444 8.34 30.99 -22.07
N ASP A 445 7.27 31.78 -22.00
CA ASP A 445 7.14 33.07 -22.68
C ASP A 445 7.16 34.29 -21.74
N GLU A 446 7.52 34.12 -20.47
CA GLU A 446 7.65 35.22 -19.49
C GLU A 446 9.11 35.43 -19.05
N GLU A 447 9.51 36.68 -18.79
CA GLU A 447 10.88 37.04 -18.39
C GLU A 447 11.25 36.58 -16.96
N ASP A 448 10.25 36.25 -16.14
CA ASP A 448 10.42 35.71 -14.77
C ASP A 448 9.18 34.87 -14.36
N PRO A 449 8.95 33.70 -15.00
CA PRO A 449 7.76 32.91 -14.75
C PRO A 449 7.90 32.15 -13.43
N GLY A 450 7.10 32.52 -12.43
CA GLY A 450 6.84 31.63 -11.31
C GLY A 450 6.12 30.35 -11.78
N PRO A 451 6.22 29.24 -11.03
CA PRO A 451 5.48 28.02 -11.35
C PRO A 451 3.98 28.31 -11.30
N VAL A 452 3.26 27.92 -12.36
CA VAL A 452 1.79 27.95 -12.39
C VAL A 452 1.25 26.52 -12.39
N LEU A 453 0.18 26.30 -11.63
CA LEU A 453 -0.52 25.01 -11.64
C LEU A 453 -1.44 24.93 -12.85
N VAL A 454 -1.27 23.89 -13.67
CA VAL A 454 -2.10 23.59 -14.84
C VAL A 454 -2.63 22.16 -14.73
N GLN A 455 -3.80 21.93 -15.30
CA GLN A 455 -4.37 20.59 -15.42
C GLN A 455 -3.84 19.93 -16.70
N GLY A 456 -3.20 18.78 -16.58
CA GLY A 456 -2.80 17.93 -17.70
C GLY A 456 -3.98 17.23 -18.36
N GLU A 457 -3.71 16.43 -19.41
CA GLU A 457 -4.76 15.72 -20.12
C GLU A 457 -5.39 14.58 -19.30
N SER A 458 -6.72 14.50 -19.33
CA SER A 458 -7.51 13.41 -18.76
C SER A 458 -7.37 12.12 -19.56
N GLY A 459 -7.42 10.96 -18.89
CA GLY A 459 -7.25 9.63 -19.50
C GLY A 459 -5.85 9.05 -19.30
N LEU A 460 -5.64 7.79 -19.71
CA LEU A 460 -4.36 7.09 -19.57
C LEU A 460 -3.26 7.59 -20.52
N GLY A 461 -3.58 8.51 -21.45
CA GLY A 461 -2.67 8.97 -22.49
C GLY A 461 -2.72 8.03 -23.70
N LEU A 462 -3.06 8.61 -24.86
CA LEU A 462 -2.78 8.13 -26.22
C LEU A 462 -2.97 6.62 -26.50
N ASP A 463 -4.21 6.11 -26.53
CA ASP A 463 -4.64 5.12 -27.54
C ASP A 463 -6.14 4.77 -27.43
N GLU A 464 -6.68 4.21 -28.52
CA GLU A 464 -8.06 3.67 -28.67
C GLU A 464 -8.45 2.69 -27.54
N GLU A 465 -7.48 2.12 -26.81
CA GLU A 465 -7.68 1.15 -25.72
C GLU A 465 -8.30 1.76 -24.44
N THR A 466 -8.25 3.09 -24.27
CA THR A 466 -8.94 3.75 -23.15
C THR A 466 -10.47 3.76 -23.30
N ASP A 467 -10.99 3.48 -24.50
CA ASP A 467 -12.42 3.31 -24.75
C ASP A 467 -12.93 1.94 -24.26
N ASP A 468 -12.01 1.00 -23.94
CA ASP A 468 -12.36 -0.33 -23.46
C ASP A 468 -12.66 -0.39 -21.96
N LEU A 469 -12.45 0.69 -21.20
CA LEU A 469 -12.72 0.79 -19.76
C LEU A 469 -13.83 1.81 -19.45
N ASP A 470 -14.92 1.39 -18.81
CA ASP A 470 -16.00 2.30 -18.42
C ASP A 470 -15.86 2.82 -16.97
N PHE A 471 -15.39 1.96 -16.06
CA PHE A 471 -15.22 2.27 -14.64
C PHE A 471 -13.82 1.93 -14.13
N LEU A 472 -13.19 2.89 -13.43
CA LEU A 472 -12.03 2.62 -12.60
C LEU A 472 -12.40 2.83 -11.13
N VAL A 473 -12.25 1.81 -10.31
CA VAL A 473 -12.55 1.86 -8.88
C VAL A 473 -11.27 1.68 -8.10
N ASN A 474 -11.01 2.57 -7.15
CA ASN A 474 -9.97 2.38 -6.14
C ASN A 474 -10.63 2.25 -4.78
N TYR A 475 -10.25 1.25 -3.99
CA TYR A 475 -10.85 1.06 -2.68
C TYR A 475 -9.85 0.59 -1.63
N SER A 476 -10.21 0.84 -0.37
CA SER A 476 -9.50 0.38 0.80
C SER A 476 -10.47 -0.29 1.76
N THR A 477 -9.97 -1.27 2.50
CA THR A 477 -10.68 -1.77 3.67
C THR A 477 -10.27 -0.87 4.82
N VAL A 478 -11.18 -0.07 5.36
CA VAL A 478 -10.86 0.86 6.46
C VAL A 478 -10.19 0.04 7.57
N GLY A 479 -9.09 0.54 8.14
CA GLY A 479 -8.30 -0.17 9.17
C GLY A 479 -9.08 -0.57 10.44
N ASN A 480 -10.38 -0.29 10.47
CA ASN A 480 -11.36 -0.78 11.42
C ASN A 480 -12.42 -1.66 10.74
N VAL A 481 -12.10 -2.93 10.47
CA VAL A 481 -13.06 -3.98 10.04
C VAL A 481 -14.18 -4.29 11.05
N SER A 482 -14.33 -3.48 12.12
CA SER A 482 -15.41 -3.64 13.11
C SER A 482 -16.57 -2.65 12.95
N GLU A 483 -16.51 -1.76 11.95
CA GLU A 483 -17.60 -0.82 11.63
C GLU A 483 -17.96 -0.90 10.13
N LEU A 484 -19.26 -0.96 9.84
CA LEU A 484 -19.80 -0.92 8.47
C LEU A 484 -19.93 0.54 7.98
N PRO A 485 -19.68 0.84 6.68
CA PRO A 485 -19.24 -0.08 5.62
C PRO A 485 -17.76 -0.44 5.74
N TYR A 486 -17.43 -1.69 5.39
CA TYR A 486 -16.06 -2.22 5.51
C TYR A 486 -15.11 -1.72 4.41
N ILE A 487 -15.66 -1.33 3.26
CA ILE A 487 -14.92 -0.76 2.13
C ILE A 487 -15.23 0.73 2.00
N ASN A 488 -14.23 1.50 1.60
CA ASN A 488 -14.37 2.89 1.17
C ASN A 488 -13.73 3.02 -0.21
N SER A 489 -14.47 3.57 -1.17
CA SER A 489 -14.01 3.62 -2.55
C SER A 489 -14.15 5.00 -3.21
N GLN A 490 -13.43 5.13 -4.31
CA GLN A 490 -13.52 6.23 -5.25
C GLN A 490 -13.81 5.64 -6.63
N ILE A 491 -14.80 6.20 -7.32
CA ILE A 491 -15.21 5.73 -8.64
C ILE A 491 -14.88 6.80 -9.68
N ALA A 492 -14.14 6.41 -10.70
CA ALA A 492 -13.93 7.15 -11.93
C ALA A 492 -14.83 6.57 -13.02
N VAL A 493 -15.65 7.43 -13.62
CA VAL A 493 -16.54 7.10 -14.74
C VAL A 493 -15.96 7.75 -16.00
N LEU A 494 -15.58 6.90 -16.95
CA LEU A 494 -14.84 7.32 -18.14
C LEU A 494 -15.74 7.58 -19.36
N ASN A 495 -16.88 6.88 -19.44
CA ASN A 495 -17.89 7.00 -20.50
C ASN A 495 -19.26 7.49 -19.97
N GLU A 496 -20.13 7.99 -20.85
CA GLU A 496 -21.48 8.42 -20.47
C GLU A 496 -22.36 7.22 -20.10
N LEU A 497 -22.95 7.24 -18.89
CA LEU A 497 -23.67 6.11 -18.31
C LEU A 497 -24.95 6.53 -17.60
N ASP A 498 -25.84 5.54 -17.43
CA ASP A 498 -27.10 5.68 -16.71
C ASP A 498 -26.89 6.09 -15.24
N GLN A 499 -27.70 7.05 -14.76
CA GLN A 499 -27.57 7.58 -13.41
C GLN A 499 -27.97 6.60 -12.31
N ASP A 500 -28.96 5.75 -12.57
CA ASP A 500 -29.44 4.79 -11.58
C ASP A 500 -28.39 3.68 -11.39
N LEU A 501 -27.76 3.23 -12.48
CA LEU A 501 -26.64 2.30 -12.43
C LEU A 501 -25.45 2.88 -11.63
N MET A 502 -25.08 4.15 -11.89
CA MET A 502 -24.01 4.82 -11.15
C MET A 502 -24.33 4.92 -9.65
N GLN A 503 -25.56 5.28 -9.29
CA GLN A 503 -25.98 5.40 -7.90
C GLN A 503 -25.94 4.04 -7.18
N LYS A 504 -26.32 2.97 -7.89
CA LYS A 504 -26.28 1.61 -7.37
C LYS A 504 -24.85 1.13 -7.16
N LEU A 505 -23.96 1.34 -8.13
CA LEU A 505 -22.52 1.04 -7.98
C LEU A 505 -21.88 1.82 -6.83
N ALA A 506 -22.19 3.12 -6.70
CA ALA A 506 -21.69 3.93 -5.59
C ALA A 506 -22.18 3.42 -4.23
N SER A 507 -23.42 2.93 -4.15
CA SER A 507 -23.98 2.34 -2.93
C SER A 507 -23.35 0.98 -2.60
N ALA A 508 -23.13 0.12 -3.61
CA ALA A 508 -22.43 -1.16 -3.45
C ALA A 508 -21.01 -0.94 -2.90
N LEU A 509 -20.26 -0.05 -3.53
CA LEU A 509 -18.84 0.18 -3.26
C LEU A 509 -18.59 1.22 -2.15
N SER A 510 -19.65 1.76 -1.54
CA SER A 510 -19.56 2.81 -0.51
C SER A 510 -18.72 4.00 -0.96
N ALA A 511 -18.95 4.45 -2.20
CA ALA A 511 -18.21 5.53 -2.82
C ALA A 511 -18.74 6.90 -2.35
N GLU A 512 -17.92 7.64 -1.60
CA GLU A 512 -18.26 9.03 -1.22
C GLU A 512 -18.06 10.00 -2.39
N LYS A 513 -17.20 9.64 -3.35
CA LYS A 513 -16.83 10.48 -4.49
C LYS A 513 -16.91 9.72 -5.81
N ILE A 514 -17.58 10.35 -6.76
CA ILE A 514 -17.66 9.91 -8.16
C ILE A 514 -17.05 11.01 -9.02
N TYR A 515 -16.02 10.66 -9.78
CA TYR A 515 -15.39 11.54 -10.75
C TYR A 515 -15.90 11.18 -12.14
N LYS A 516 -16.32 12.18 -12.92
CA LYS A 516 -16.80 11.99 -14.30
C LYS A 516 -15.89 12.73 -15.26
N ARG A 517 -15.54 12.10 -16.38
CA ARG A 517 -14.77 12.76 -17.44
C ARG A 517 -15.61 13.93 -17.96
N THR A 518 -15.11 15.15 -17.78
CA THR A 518 -15.73 16.31 -18.43
C THR A 518 -15.38 16.21 -19.91
N SER A 519 -16.39 16.11 -20.77
CA SER A 519 -16.20 16.22 -22.22
C SER A 519 -15.41 17.49 -22.50
N ALA A 520 -14.26 17.35 -23.16
CA ALA A 520 -13.52 18.50 -23.64
C ALA A 520 -14.47 19.30 -24.52
N THR A 521 -14.83 20.51 -24.08
CA THR A 521 -15.46 21.49 -24.97
C THR A 521 -14.46 21.78 -26.07
N SER A 522 -14.75 21.21 -27.25
CA SER A 522 -14.05 21.42 -28.52
C SER A 522 -13.90 22.89 -28.89
#